data_AF-A0A1C6ER50-F1
#
_entry.id   AF-A0A1C6ER50-F1
#
_cell.length_a   1.000
_cell.length_b   1.000
_cell.length_c   1.000
_cell.angle_alpha   90.00
_cell.angle_beta   90.00
_cell.angle_gamma   90.00
#
_symmetry.space_group_name_H-M   'P 1'
#
loop_
_entity.id
_entity.type
_entity.pdbx_description
1 polymer ?
#
loop_
_entity_poly.entity_id
_entity_poly.type
_entity_poly.pdbx_seq_one_letter_code
_entity_poly.pdbx_strand_id
1 'polypeptide(L)'
;MFTRLRDLREDHDLKQETLAAELGIRQTTYSKYELGKIAVPASALIRIADFYHVSLDYLVGRDAGPAKAEPVRPGLYRHFKGKEYRVLYNAAHSETLEPLVVYQALYGERGVWVRPASMWSEHVERDGYSGPRFTYLGE
;
A
#
# COMPACT_ATOMS: atom_id res chain seq x y z
N MET A 1 6.77 -20.70 8.23
CA MET A 1 6.11 -20.32 9.50
C MET A 1 5.65 -18.88 9.32
N PHE A 2 4.37 -18.56 9.58
CA PHE A 2 3.76 -17.26 9.22
C PHE A 2 4.17 -16.13 10.18
N THR A 3 5.46 -15.83 10.27
CA THR A 3 6.01 -14.80 11.17
C THR A 3 5.31 -13.45 10.97
N ARG A 4 4.97 -13.12 9.71
CA ARG A 4 4.41 -11.83 9.30
C ARG A 4 2.98 -11.55 9.76
N LEU A 5 2.20 -12.56 10.13
CA LEU A 5 0.83 -12.32 10.61
C LEU A 5 0.81 -11.61 11.96
N ARG A 6 1.72 -12.02 12.84
CA ARG A 6 1.88 -11.42 14.16
C ARG A 6 2.52 -10.05 14.05
N ASP A 7 3.58 -9.93 13.26
CA ASP A 7 4.31 -8.69 13.05
C ASP A 7 3.37 -7.60 12.49
N LEU A 8 2.64 -7.88 11.40
CA LEU A 8 1.63 -6.96 10.85
C LEU A 8 0.56 -6.55 11.86
N ARG A 9 0.15 -7.46 12.73
CA ARG A 9 -0.84 -7.13 13.75
C ARG A 9 -0.26 -6.19 14.81
N GLU A 10 0.96 -6.47 15.28
CA GLU A 10 1.62 -5.68 16.32
C GLU A 10 2.05 -4.30 15.80
N ASP A 11 2.54 -4.20 14.56
CA ASP A 11 2.91 -2.93 13.91
C ASP A 11 1.71 -1.99 13.72
N HIS A 12 0.50 -2.55 13.64
CA HIS A 12 -0.75 -1.82 13.54
C HIS A 12 -1.47 -1.62 14.90
N ASP A 13 -0.84 -1.97 16.02
CA ASP A 13 -1.42 -1.90 17.37
C ASP A 13 -2.76 -2.66 17.52
N LEU A 14 -2.97 -3.71 16.72
CA LEU A 14 -4.21 -4.48 16.71
C LEU A 14 -4.19 -5.64 17.69
N LYS A 15 -5.36 -5.90 18.30
CA LYS A 15 -5.57 -7.09 19.13
C LYS A 15 -5.96 -8.30 18.27
N GLN A 16 -5.66 -9.51 18.75
CA GLN A 16 -6.02 -10.75 18.06
C GLN A 16 -7.55 -10.88 17.88
N GLU A 17 -8.32 -10.34 18.83
CA GLU A 17 -9.78 -10.28 18.76
C GLU A 17 -10.28 -9.50 17.55
N THR A 18 -9.61 -8.40 17.17
CA THR A 18 -10.01 -7.56 16.04
C THR A 18 -9.90 -8.32 14.72
N LEU A 19 -8.75 -8.98 14.50
CA LEU A 19 -8.51 -9.76 13.28
C LEU A 19 -9.37 -11.02 13.24
N ALA A 20 -9.62 -11.64 14.39
CA ALA A 20 -10.54 -12.76 14.47
C ALA A 20 -11.97 -12.37 14.12
N ALA A 21 -12.43 -11.20 14.60
CA ALA A 21 -13.74 -10.65 14.28
C ALA A 21 -13.86 -10.33 12.78
N GLU A 22 -12.83 -9.69 12.20
CA GLU A 22 -12.75 -9.45 10.75
C GLU A 22 -12.90 -10.79 10.03
N LEU A 23 -12.08 -11.79 10.34
CA LEU A 23 -12.11 -13.08 9.66
C LEU A 23 -13.33 -13.95 9.96
N GLY A 24 -14.22 -13.54 10.88
CA GLY A 24 -15.39 -14.31 11.29
C GLY A 24 -15.03 -15.61 12.02
N ILE A 25 -13.91 -15.62 12.74
CA ILE A 25 -13.38 -16.78 13.49
C ILE A 25 -13.25 -16.47 14.98
N ARG A 26 -13.00 -17.51 15.79
CA ARG A 26 -12.68 -17.32 17.20
C ARG A 26 -11.26 -16.77 17.36
N GLN A 27 -11.04 -15.90 18.35
CA GLN A 27 -9.71 -15.36 18.68
C GLN A 27 -8.67 -16.48 18.88
N THR A 28 -9.05 -17.58 19.52
CA THR A 28 -8.17 -18.74 19.74
C THR A 28 -7.74 -19.41 18.44
N THR A 29 -8.57 -19.37 17.40
CA THR A 29 -8.22 -19.83 16.05
C THR A 29 -7.17 -18.93 15.43
N TYR A 30 -7.35 -17.61 15.52
CA TYR A 30 -6.38 -16.63 15.01
C TYR A 30 -5.03 -16.74 15.73
N SER A 31 -5.04 -16.89 17.06
CA SER A 31 -3.82 -17.16 17.85
C SER A 31 -3.08 -18.42 17.35
N LYS A 32 -3.79 -19.50 17.03
CA LYS A 32 -3.18 -20.72 16.45
C LYS A 32 -2.61 -20.49 15.06
N TYR A 33 -3.18 -19.58 14.26
CA TYR A 33 -2.60 -19.15 12.98
C TYR A 33 -1.25 -18.47 13.19
N GLU A 34 -1.19 -17.46 14.07
CA GLU A 34 0.06 -16.74 14.38
C GLU A 34 1.16 -17.66 14.91
N LEU A 35 0.79 -18.62 15.77
CA LEU A 35 1.73 -19.59 16.34
C LEU A 35 2.12 -20.71 15.36
N GLY A 36 1.55 -20.75 14.15
CA GLY A 36 1.77 -21.81 13.17
C GLY A 36 1.29 -23.19 13.63
N LYS A 37 0.37 -23.25 14.60
CA LYS A 37 -0.16 -24.50 15.15
C LYS A 37 -1.20 -25.16 14.25
N ILE A 38 -1.88 -24.37 13.43
CA ILE A 38 -2.81 -24.84 12.39
C ILE A 38 -2.53 -24.08 11.09
N ALA A 39 -2.83 -24.70 9.95
CA ALA A 39 -2.68 -24.05 8.66
C ALA A 39 -3.70 -22.91 8.50
N VAL A 40 -3.27 -21.82 7.87
CA VAL A 40 -4.15 -20.68 7.53
C VAL A 40 -4.80 -20.98 6.18
N PRO A 41 -6.14 -21.02 6.08
CA PRO A 41 -6.80 -21.25 4.81
C PRO A 41 -6.56 -20.07 3.86
N ALA A 42 -6.48 -20.35 2.55
CA ALA A 42 -6.22 -19.33 1.54
C ALA A 42 -7.23 -18.17 1.59
N SER A 43 -8.50 -18.46 1.88
CA SER A 43 -9.53 -17.44 2.06
C SER A 43 -9.23 -16.46 3.19
N ALA A 44 -8.67 -16.94 4.32
CA ALA A 44 -8.25 -16.06 5.40
C ALA A 44 -7.02 -15.25 4.99
N LEU A 45 -6.04 -15.85 4.31
CA LEU A 45 -4.87 -15.11 3.82
C LEU A 45 -5.25 -13.98 2.85
N ILE A 46 -6.18 -14.23 1.93
CA ILE A 46 -6.69 -13.20 1.00
C ILE A 46 -7.33 -12.05 1.78
N ARG A 47 -8.22 -12.36 2.74
CA ARG A 47 -8.88 -11.33 3.54
C ARG A 47 -7.91 -10.51 4.39
N ILE A 48 -6.88 -11.14 4.94
CA ILE A 48 -5.84 -10.45 5.70
C ILE A 48 -5.02 -9.55 4.78
N ALA A 49 -4.67 -10.04 3.58
CA ALA A 49 -3.97 -9.26 2.58
C ALA A 49 -4.78 -8.02 2.18
N ASP A 50 -6.09 -8.17 1.94
CA ASP A 50 -6.99 -7.07 1.63
C ASP A 50 -7.13 -6.09 2.81
N PHE A 51 -7.27 -6.60 4.03
CA PHE A 51 -7.40 -5.79 5.26
C PHE A 51 -6.17 -4.90 5.50
N TYR A 52 -4.96 -5.44 5.31
CA TYR A 52 -3.72 -4.68 5.47
C TYR A 52 -3.27 -3.99 4.18
N HIS A 53 -3.99 -4.14 3.08
CA HIS A 53 -3.60 -3.65 1.75
C HIS A 53 -2.19 -4.11 1.31
N VAL A 54 -1.84 -5.36 1.62
CA VAL A 54 -0.55 -5.97 1.24
C VAL A 54 -0.77 -7.08 0.19
N SER A 55 0.30 -7.50 -0.51
CA SER A 55 0.18 -8.67 -1.39
C SER A 55 0.06 -9.96 -0.60
N LEU A 56 -0.60 -10.96 -1.20
CA LEU A 56 -0.57 -12.32 -0.67
C LEU A 56 0.87 -12.87 -0.61
N ASP A 57 1.70 -12.57 -1.62
CA ASP A 57 3.11 -12.96 -1.66
C ASP A 57 3.92 -12.36 -0.49
N TYR A 58 3.62 -11.12 -0.08
CA TYR A 58 4.17 -10.52 1.13
C TYR A 58 3.68 -11.26 2.38
N LEU A 59 2.38 -11.50 2.50
CA LEU A 59 1.82 -12.14 3.70
C LEU A 59 2.40 -13.54 3.95
N VAL A 60 2.65 -14.31 2.89
CA VAL A 60 3.17 -15.68 2.98
C VAL A 60 4.69 -15.76 2.94
N GLY A 61 5.40 -14.62 2.86
CA GLY A 61 6.85 -14.58 2.88
C GLY A 61 7.52 -15.02 1.56
N ARG A 62 6.79 -14.92 0.44
CA ARG A 62 7.32 -15.19 -0.90
C ARG A 62 8.04 -13.97 -1.50
N ASP A 63 7.67 -12.75 -1.12
CA ASP A 63 8.32 -11.50 -1.54
C ASP A 63 8.71 -10.59 -0.35
N ALA A 64 9.59 -9.62 -0.57
CA ALA A 64 10.11 -8.70 0.45
C ALA A 64 9.31 -7.40 0.67
N GLY A 65 8.13 -7.20 0.06
CA GLY A 65 7.32 -5.98 0.26
C GLY A 65 5.90 -6.05 -0.32
N PRO A 66 5.00 -5.12 0.04
CA PRO A 66 3.61 -5.11 -0.41
C PRO A 66 3.46 -4.87 -1.92
N ALA A 67 2.30 -5.26 -2.46
CA ALA A 67 2.04 -5.40 -3.89
C ALA A 67 2.33 -4.13 -4.72
N LYS A 68 3.30 -4.25 -5.64
CA LYS A 68 3.41 -3.63 -6.98
C LYS A 68 2.81 -2.22 -7.17
N ALA A 69 3.47 -1.20 -6.62
CA ALA A 69 3.63 0.05 -7.37
C ALA A 69 5.10 0.15 -7.74
N GLU A 70 5.42 0.25 -9.04
CA GLU A 70 6.79 0.55 -9.43
C GLU A 70 7.21 1.90 -8.84
N PRO A 71 8.47 2.04 -8.40
CA PRO A 71 8.96 3.31 -7.90
C PRO A 71 8.73 4.39 -8.95
N VAL A 72 8.11 5.50 -8.54
CA VAL A 72 7.85 6.63 -9.41
C VAL A 72 9.17 7.33 -9.67
N ARG A 73 9.48 7.56 -10.95
CA ARG A 73 10.71 8.21 -11.36
C ARG A 73 10.77 9.62 -10.76
N PRO A 74 11.87 10.04 -10.11
CA PRO A 74 12.06 11.43 -9.73
C PRO A 74 12.07 12.36 -10.96
N GLY A 75 11.62 13.59 -10.77
CA GLY A 75 11.57 14.60 -11.84
C GLY A 75 10.23 15.32 -11.95
N LEU A 76 10.04 16.01 -13.07
CA LEU A 76 8.89 16.85 -13.37
C LEU A 76 7.71 16.03 -13.91
N TYR A 77 6.52 16.36 -13.40
CA TYR A 77 5.27 15.76 -13.83
C TYR A 77 4.18 16.81 -13.99
N ARG A 78 3.27 16.56 -14.94
CA ARG A 78 2.03 17.31 -15.10
C ARG A 78 0.84 16.46 -14.70
N HIS A 79 0.03 16.96 -13.78
CA HIS A 79 -1.27 16.36 -13.47
C HIS A 79 -2.25 16.62 -14.63
N PHE A 80 -3.19 15.70 -14.88
CA PHE A 80 -4.17 15.84 -15.97
C PHE A 80 -5.00 17.15 -15.91
N LYS A 81 -5.11 17.77 -14.73
CA LYS A 81 -5.73 19.12 -14.53
C LYS A 81 -4.79 20.30 -14.84
N GLY A 82 -3.64 20.07 -15.46
CA GLY A 82 -2.70 21.09 -15.94
C GLY A 82 -1.63 21.57 -14.96
N LYS A 83 -1.76 21.31 -13.66
CA LYS A 83 -0.76 21.73 -12.66
C LYS A 83 0.50 20.86 -12.68
N GLU A 84 1.64 21.46 -12.38
CA GLU A 84 2.95 20.81 -12.40
C GLU A 84 3.50 20.55 -11.00
N TYR A 85 4.24 19.44 -10.89
CA TYR A 85 4.77 18.89 -9.67
C TYR A 85 6.17 18.32 -9.92
N ARG A 86 7.00 18.26 -8.87
CA ARG A 86 8.28 17.55 -8.88
C ARG A 86 8.24 16.38 -7.90
N VAL A 87 8.43 15.17 -8.39
CA VAL A 87 8.68 13.99 -7.54
C VAL A 87 10.08 14.10 -6.97
N LEU A 88 10.18 14.05 -5.64
CA LEU A 88 11.43 14.16 -4.89
C LEU A 88 11.95 12.77 -4.54
N TYR A 89 11.09 11.96 -3.91
CA TYR A 89 11.48 10.67 -3.35
C TYR A 89 10.34 9.65 -3.46
N ASN A 90 10.71 8.38 -3.54
CA ASN A 90 9.83 7.27 -3.18
C ASN A 90 9.96 7.01 -1.68
N ALA A 91 8.88 6.65 -1.02
CA ALA A 91 8.83 6.33 0.40
C ALA A 91 7.96 5.09 0.63
N ALA A 92 7.99 4.56 1.86
CA ALA A 92 7.04 3.56 2.32
C ALA A 92 6.34 4.11 3.56
N HIS A 93 5.03 3.87 3.67
CA HIS A 93 4.29 4.14 4.89
C HIS A 93 4.85 3.25 6.01
N SER A 94 5.18 3.81 7.18
CA SER A 94 5.91 3.06 8.23
C SER A 94 5.15 1.84 8.77
N GLU A 95 3.84 1.95 8.82
CA GLU A 95 2.91 1.02 9.46
C GLU A 95 2.41 -0.02 8.46
N THR A 96 2.00 0.42 7.26
CA THR A 96 1.42 -0.47 6.23
C THR A 96 2.45 -0.95 5.22
N LEU A 97 3.65 -0.34 5.20
CA LEU A 97 4.64 -0.45 4.12
C LEU A 97 4.12 -0.05 2.74
N GLU A 98 2.95 0.61 2.66
CA GLU A 98 2.35 1.03 1.41
C GLU A 98 3.34 1.93 0.63
N PRO A 99 3.60 1.67 -0.66
CA PRO A 99 4.47 2.52 -1.46
C PRO A 99 3.89 3.94 -1.60
N LEU A 100 4.67 4.95 -1.23
CA LEU A 100 4.30 6.35 -1.28
C LEU A 100 5.23 7.15 -2.20
N VAL A 101 4.72 8.26 -2.71
CA VAL A 101 5.47 9.25 -3.49
C VAL A 101 5.48 10.56 -2.73
N VAL A 102 6.68 11.10 -2.50
CA VAL A 102 6.91 12.42 -1.95
C VAL A 102 7.14 13.40 -3.09
N TYR A 103 6.32 14.45 -3.19
CA TYR A 103 6.36 15.39 -4.30
C TYR A 103 6.08 16.82 -3.87
N GLN A 104 6.62 17.78 -4.61
CA GLN A 104 6.45 19.21 -4.38
C GLN A 104 5.53 19.82 -5.45
N ALA A 105 4.59 20.66 -5.03
CA ALA A 105 3.85 21.52 -5.96
C ALA A 105 4.77 22.59 -6.55
N LEU A 106 4.69 22.84 -7.86
CA LEU A 106 5.48 23.90 -8.52
C LEU A 106 4.69 25.21 -8.66
N TYR A 107 3.60 25.36 -7.91
CA TYR A 107 2.72 26.53 -7.87
C TYR A 107 2.37 26.91 -6.43
N GLY A 108 1.83 28.12 -6.25
CA GLY A 108 1.44 28.62 -4.92
C GLY A 108 2.62 28.64 -3.96
N GLU A 109 2.39 28.23 -2.71
CA GLU A 109 3.41 28.14 -1.66
C GLU A 109 4.44 27.01 -1.86
N ARG A 110 4.29 26.22 -2.93
CA ARG A 110 5.22 25.11 -3.26
C ARG A 110 5.38 24.07 -2.15
N GLY A 111 4.27 23.74 -1.48
CA GLY A 111 4.23 22.72 -0.42
C GLY A 111 4.63 21.33 -0.90
N VAL A 112 5.11 20.51 0.04
CA VAL A 112 5.51 19.10 -0.16
C VAL A 112 4.41 18.19 0.38
N TRP A 113 4.08 17.17 -0.39
CA TRP A 113 2.96 16.27 -0.15
C TRP A 113 3.40 14.81 -0.31
N VAL A 114 2.65 13.91 0.31
CA VAL A 114 2.83 12.46 0.21
C VAL A 114 1.53 11.82 -0.27
N ARG A 115 1.61 10.80 -1.14
CA ARG A 115 0.44 10.03 -1.58
C ARG A 115 0.80 8.59 -1.93
N PRO A 116 -0.16 7.65 -1.99
CA PRO A 116 0.05 6.32 -2.55
C PRO A 116 0.60 6.37 -3.98
N ALA A 117 1.65 5.57 -4.24
CA ALA A 117 2.26 5.46 -5.56
C ALA A 117 1.30 4.85 -6.59
N SER A 118 0.43 3.94 -6.16
CA SER A 118 -0.66 3.38 -6.98
C SER A 118 -1.57 4.47 -7.55
N MET A 119 -1.94 5.46 -6.74
CA MET A 119 -2.74 6.60 -7.18
C MET A 119 -1.98 7.54 -8.10
N TRP A 120 -0.65 7.63 -7.98
CA TRP A 120 0.17 8.45 -8.87
C TRP A 120 0.16 7.90 -10.30
N SER A 121 0.30 6.57 -10.43
CA SER A 121 0.39 5.86 -11.71
C SER A 121 -0.98 5.46 -12.29
N GLU A 122 -2.07 5.94 -11.71
CA GLU A 122 -3.44 5.60 -12.10
C GLU A 122 -3.82 6.16 -13.47
N HIS A 123 -4.63 5.42 -14.23
CA HIS A 123 -5.28 5.90 -15.45
C HIS A 123 -6.61 6.58 -15.11
N VAL A 124 -6.87 7.76 -15.68
CA VAL A 124 -8.06 8.58 -15.40
C VAL A 124 -8.92 8.69 -16.65
N GLU A 125 -10.23 8.45 -16.48
CA GLU A 125 -11.26 8.72 -17.49
C GLU A 125 -12.24 9.78 -16.97
N ARG A 126 -12.22 10.98 -17.55
CA ARG A 126 -13.08 12.09 -17.11
C ARG A 126 -13.19 13.18 -18.17
N ASP A 127 -14.40 13.71 -18.38
CA ASP A 127 -14.65 14.89 -19.22
C ASP A 127 -13.99 14.80 -20.62
N GLY A 128 -14.03 13.62 -21.24
CA GLY A 128 -13.42 13.35 -22.55
C GLY A 128 -11.90 13.09 -22.54
N TYR A 129 -11.24 13.17 -21.38
CA TYR A 129 -9.86 12.76 -21.18
C TYR A 129 -9.78 11.28 -20.79
N SER A 130 -8.90 10.51 -21.43
CA SER A 130 -8.51 9.16 -21.05
C SER A 130 -6.98 9.07 -21.12
N GLY A 131 -6.31 8.90 -19.98
CA GLY A 131 -4.85 8.91 -19.91
C GLY A 131 -4.30 8.86 -18.48
N PRO A 132 -2.97 8.92 -18.30
CA PRO A 132 -2.35 8.83 -16.99
C PRO A 132 -2.69 10.04 -16.12
N ARG A 133 -2.92 9.83 -14.81
CA ARG A 133 -3.18 10.91 -13.86
C ARG A 133 -2.04 11.93 -13.83
N PHE A 134 -0.80 11.46 -13.93
CA PHE A 134 0.41 12.27 -14.03
C PHE A 134 1.25 11.84 -15.23
N THR A 135 1.65 12.81 -16.05
CA THR A 135 2.54 12.60 -17.20
C THR A 135 3.95 13.09 -16.85
N TYR A 136 4.97 12.25 -17.04
CA TYR A 136 6.38 12.61 -16.84
C TYR A 136 6.85 13.58 -17.92
N LEU A 137 7.57 14.64 -17.52
CA LEU A 137 8.06 15.69 -18.41
C LEU A 137 9.58 15.72 -18.57
N GLY A 138 10.34 15.07 -17.67
CA GLY A 138 11.81 15.15 -17.63
C GLY A 138 12.34 15.43 -16.22
N GLU A 139 13.64 15.70 -16.09
CA GLU A 139 14.29 16.10 -14.82
C GLU A 139 14.31 17.63 -14.61
#